data_AF-A0AA51U3H9-F1
#
_entry.id   AF-A0AA51U3H9-F1
#
_cell.length_a   1.000
_cell.length_b   1.000
_cell.length_c   1.000
_cell.angle_alpha   90.00
_cell.angle_beta   90.00
_cell.angle_gamma   90.00
#
_symmetry.space_group_name_H-M   'P 1'
#
loop_
_entity.id
_entity.type
_entity.pdbx_description
1 polymer ?
#
loop_
_entity_poly.entity_id
_entity_poly.type
_entity_poly.pdbx_seq_one_letter_code
_entity_poly.pdbx_strand_id
1 'polypeptide(L)'
;MRMRLAALAILACAAPVGGFAQAFCPAAINAQACSSCHGDDEQSSIPNLAGMERESLIAAMEAFKSGERESTIMGRLAPAYSTEDIEALADYFAAGGQCQ
;
A
#
# COMPACT_ATOMS: atom_id res chain seq x y z
N MET A 1 -12.55 32.97 57.71
CA MET A 1 -13.47 33.37 56.61
C MET A 1 -12.87 32.88 55.31
N ARG A 2 -13.58 31.97 54.64
CA ARG A 2 -13.14 31.25 53.42
C ARG A 2 -13.41 32.14 52.21
N MET A 3 -12.43 32.39 51.35
CA MET A 3 -12.73 32.64 49.94
C MET A 3 -11.59 32.15 49.06
N ARG A 4 -11.80 30.93 48.55
CA ARG A 4 -11.00 30.33 47.49
C ARG A 4 -11.39 31.01 46.18
N LEU A 5 -10.44 31.63 45.47
CA LEU A 5 -10.59 31.93 44.05
C LEU A 5 -9.53 31.10 43.33
N ALA A 6 -9.98 29.97 42.79
CA ALA A 6 -9.19 29.08 41.97
C ALA A 6 -8.97 29.74 40.60
N ALA A 7 -7.72 30.03 40.26
CA ALA A 7 -7.34 30.40 38.91
C ALA A 7 -7.55 29.18 37.99
N LEU A 8 -8.60 29.20 37.18
CA LEU A 8 -8.79 28.24 36.10
C LEU A 8 -7.72 28.50 35.03
N ALA A 9 -6.64 27.73 35.10
CA ALA A 9 -5.68 27.61 34.03
C ALA A 9 -6.39 26.96 32.83
N ILE A 10 -6.60 27.73 31.77
CA ILE A 10 -7.07 27.23 30.47
C ILE A 10 -5.93 26.40 29.90
N LEU A 11 -5.98 25.08 30.11
CA LEU A 11 -5.06 24.13 29.51
C LEU A 11 -5.40 24.03 28.02
N ALA A 12 -4.74 24.85 27.20
CA ALA A 12 -4.82 24.77 25.75
C ALA A 12 -4.30 23.39 25.31
N CYS A 13 -5.22 22.50 24.94
CA CYS A 13 -4.91 21.21 24.36
C CYS A 13 -4.36 21.46 22.94
N ALA A 14 -3.06 21.63 22.81
CA ALA A 14 -2.37 21.60 21.53
C ALA A 14 -2.38 20.14 21.05
N ALA A 15 -3.45 19.73 20.37
CA ALA A 15 -3.44 18.49 19.62
C ALA A 15 -2.42 18.64 18.48
N PRO A 16 -1.43 17.75 18.35
CA PRO A 16 -0.61 17.74 17.16
C PRO A 16 -1.55 17.39 16.01
N VAL A 17 -1.79 18.36 15.14
CA VAL A 17 -2.38 18.09 13.83
C VAL A 17 -1.30 17.30 13.10
N GLY A 18 -1.33 15.97 13.26
CA GLY A 18 -0.51 15.07 12.47
C GLY A 18 -0.90 15.32 11.02
N GLY A 19 -0.04 16.05 10.31
CA GLY A 19 -0.25 16.33 8.90
C GLY A 19 -0.28 14.99 8.17
N PHE A 20 -1.41 14.69 7.54
CA PHE A 20 -1.45 13.68 6.49
C PHE A 20 -0.67 14.24 5.31
N ALA A 21 0.66 14.14 5.36
CA ALA A 21 1.46 14.26 4.16
C ALA A 21 1.06 13.06 3.30
N GLN A 22 0.12 13.26 2.38
CA GLN A 22 -0.10 12.31 1.31
C GLN A 22 1.12 12.42 0.41
N ALA A 23 2.15 11.61 0.70
CA ALA A 23 3.27 11.44 -0.19
C ALA A 23 2.69 11.02 -1.55
N PHE A 24 2.91 11.84 -2.58
CA PHE A 24 2.54 11.46 -3.94
C PHE A 24 3.35 10.23 -4.30
N CYS A 25 2.69 9.08 -4.36
CA CYS A 25 3.30 7.81 -4.71
C CYS A 25 2.80 7.42 -6.10
N PRO A 26 3.61 7.59 -7.16
CA PRO A 26 3.26 7.15 -8.50
C PRO A 26 2.86 5.67 -8.54
N ALA A 27 3.51 4.83 -7.73
CA ALA A 27 3.20 3.41 -7.62
C ALA A 27 1.77 3.15 -7.12
N ALA A 28 1.20 4.04 -6.29
CA ALA A 28 -0.16 3.88 -5.79
C ALA A 28 -1.24 4.03 -6.87
N ILE A 29 -0.94 4.74 -7.96
CA ILE A 29 -1.84 4.83 -9.13
C ILE A 29 -1.92 3.47 -9.82
N ASN A 30 -0.78 2.82 -10.05
CA ASN A 30 -0.73 1.48 -10.64
C ASN A 30 -1.24 0.42 -9.67
N ALA A 31 -0.98 0.56 -8.37
CA ALA A 31 -1.42 -0.38 -7.34
C ALA A 31 -2.95 -0.48 -7.21
N GLN A 32 -3.68 0.61 -7.46
CA GLN A 32 -5.15 0.59 -7.47
C GLN A 32 -5.71 -0.41 -8.50
N ALA A 33 -5.06 -0.57 -9.65
CA ALA A 33 -5.46 -1.57 -10.64
C ALA A 33 -5.21 -3.01 -10.16
N CYS A 34 -4.24 -3.23 -9.27
CA CYS A 34 -3.99 -4.54 -8.68
C CYS A 34 -5.04 -4.85 -7.61
N SER A 35 -5.37 -3.87 -6.76
CA SER A 35 -6.31 -4.03 -5.65
C SER A 35 -7.75 -4.36 -6.09
N SER A 36 -8.12 -4.12 -7.36
CA SER A 36 -9.44 -4.53 -7.87
C SER A 36 -9.65 -6.04 -7.88
N CYS A 37 -8.56 -6.81 -7.89
CA CYS A 37 -8.59 -8.27 -7.88
C CYS A 37 -7.85 -8.86 -6.67
N HIS A 38 -6.81 -8.18 -6.18
CA HIS A 38 -5.90 -8.68 -5.15
C HIS A 38 -6.10 -8.00 -3.77
N GLY A 39 -7.26 -7.38 -3.53
CA GLY A 39 -7.59 -6.77 -2.25
C GLY A 39 -7.84 -7.79 -1.14
N ASP A 40 -8.36 -7.31 -0.01
CA ASP A 40 -8.59 -8.10 1.22
C ASP A 40 -9.77 -9.11 1.13
N ASP A 41 -10.10 -9.59 -0.08
CA ASP A 41 -11.16 -10.58 -0.26
C ASP A 41 -10.64 -12.00 0.02
N GLU A 42 -10.85 -12.45 1.26
CA GLU A 42 -10.49 -13.78 1.76
C GLU A 42 -11.28 -14.94 1.10
N GLN A 43 -12.32 -14.66 0.29
CA GLN A 43 -13.09 -15.70 -0.41
C GLN A 43 -12.62 -15.94 -1.84
N SER A 44 -11.70 -15.11 -2.35
CA SER A 44 -11.17 -15.26 -3.70
C SER A 44 -10.01 -16.26 -3.76
N SER A 45 -9.86 -16.95 -4.90
CA SER A 45 -8.66 -17.76 -5.18
C SER A 45 -7.45 -16.90 -5.58
N ILE A 46 -7.60 -15.58 -5.50
CA ILE A 46 -6.61 -14.60 -5.90
C ILE A 46 -5.84 -14.20 -4.63
N PRO A 47 -4.50 -14.27 -4.62
CA PRO A 47 -3.73 -13.96 -3.42
C PRO A 47 -3.78 -12.46 -3.11
N ASN A 48 -3.84 -12.13 -1.81
CA ASN A 48 -3.60 -10.77 -1.34
C ASN A 48 -2.12 -10.41 -1.52
N LEU A 49 -1.86 -9.22 -2.06
CA LEU A 49 -0.49 -8.74 -2.31
C LEU A 49 0.11 -7.97 -1.13
N ALA A 50 -0.72 -7.39 -0.26
CA ALA A 50 -0.26 -6.59 0.86
C ALA A 50 0.55 -7.44 1.85
N GLY A 51 1.77 -7.00 2.14
CA GLY A 51 2.71 -7.69 3.04
C GLY A 51 3.45 -8.87 2.39
N MET A 52 3.32 -9.09 1.08
CA MET A 52 4.17 -10.06 0.38
C MET A 52 5.61 -9.55 0.27
N GLU A 53 6.58 -10.45 0.41
CA GLU A 53 8.00 -10.13 0.22
C GLU A 53 8.27 -9.52 -1.16
N ARG A 54 9.05 -8.44 -1.18
CA ARG A 54 9.35 -7.66 -2.40
C ARG A 54 9.92 -8.53 -3.51
N GLU A 55 10.93 -9.35 -3.20
CA GLU A 55 11.60 -10.21 -4.16
C GLU A 55 10.64 -11.25 -4.74
N SER A 56 9.69 -11.72 -3.94
CA SER A 56 8.69 -12.69 -4.39
C SER A 56 7.72 -12.06 -5.38
N LEU A 57 7.33 -10.80 -5.16
CA LEU A 57 6.48 -10.05 -6.09
C LEU A 57 7.18 -9.80 -7.43
N ILE A 58 8.44 -9.39 -7.39
CA ILE A 58 9.26 -9.18 -8.60
C ILE A 58 9.39 -10.49 -9.38
N ALA A 59 9.84 -11.55 -8.72
CA ALA A 59 10.03 -12.86 -9.35
C ALA A 59 8.71 -13.39 -9.97
N ALA A 60 7.58 -13.21 -9.29
CA ALA A 60 6.29 -13.61 -9.83
C ALA A 60 5.92 -12.81 -11.08
N MET A 61 6.07 -11.48 -11.05
CA MET A 61 5.77 -10.61 -12.19
C MET A 61 6.66 -10.91 -13.39
N GLU A 62 7.96 -11.11 -13.17
CA GLU A 62 8.89 -11.49 -14.24
C GLU A 62 8.54 -12.85 -14.85
N ALA A 63 8.20 -13.84 -14.02
CA ALA A 63 7.80 -15.16 -14.49
C ALA A 63 6.47 -15.13 -15.27
N PHE A 64 5.52 -14.27 -14.90
CA PHE A 64 4.31 -14.05 -15.69
C PHE A 64 4.60 -13.33 -17.00
N LYS A 65 5.52 -12.36 -16.99
CA LYS A 65 5.91 -11.58 -18.17
C LYS A 65 6.69 -12.43 -19.19
N SER A 66 7.53 -13.36 -18.73
CA SER A 66 8.28 -14.30 -19.58
C SER A 66 7.43 -15.49 -20.06
N GLY A 67 6.29 -15.74 -19.42
CA GLY A 67 5.47 -16.93 -19.66
C GLY A 67 5.99 -18.20 -18.96
N GLU A 68 7.01 -18.09 -18.11
CA GLU A 68 7.50 -19.21 -17.30
C GLU A 68 6.46 -19.67 -16.26
N ARG A 69 5.64 -18.74 -15.78
CA ARG A 69 4.55 -19.02 -14.84
C ARG A 69 3.19 -18.93 -15.52
N GLU A 70 2.50 -20.06 -15.57
CA GLU A 70 1.11 -20.14 -16.05
C GLU A 70 0.16 -19.34 -15.16
N SER A 71 -0.82 -18.68 -15.79
CA SER A 71 -1.88 -17.94 -15.08
C SER A 71 -3.12 -17.74 -15.95
N THR A 72 -4.26 -17.50 -15.29
CA THR A 72 -5.53 -17.22 -15.97
C THR A 72 -5.55 -15.83 -16.64
N ILE A 73 -4.91 -14.84 -16.01
CA ILE A 73 -4.92 -13.45 -16.47
C ILE A 73 -3.58 -12.73 -16.35
N MET A 74 -2.76 -13.04 -15.33
CA MET A 74 -1.56 -12.26 -15.05
C MET A 74 -0.51 -12.29 -16.16
N GLY A 75 -0.38 -13.37 -16.91
CA GLY A 75 0.51 -13.45 -18.08
C GLY A 75 0.10 -12.51 -19.22
N ARG A 76 -1.17 -12.06 -19.26
CA ARG A 76 -1.65 -11.04 -20.19
C ARG A 76 -1.47 -9.61 -19.65
N LEU A 77 -1.41 -9.44 -18.34
CA LEU A 77 -1.29 -8.13 -17.68
C LEU A 77 0.16 -7.75 -17.40
N ALA A 78 0.99 -8.68 -16.93
CA ALA A 78 2.38 -8.44 -16.54
C ALA A 78 3.24 -7.77 -17.64
N PRO A 79 3.08 -8.09 -18.94
CA PRO A 79 3.85 -7.41 -20.00
C PRO A 79 3.59 -5.90 -20.14
N ALA A 80 2.47 -5.39 -19.61
CA ALA A 80 2.14 -3.97 -19.66
C ALA A 80 2.98 -3.10 -18.68
N TYR A 81 3.66 -3.72 -17.73
CA TYR A 81 4.46 -3.03 -16.72
C TYR A 81 5.95 -3.05 -17.07
N SER A 82 6.61 -1.92 -16.91
CA SER A 82 8.07 -1.82 -17.00
C SER A 82 8.74 -2.51 -15.81
N THR A 83 10.05 -2.73 -15.88
CA THR A 83 10.81 -3.28 -14.73
C THR A 83 10.73 -2.32 -13.55
N GLU A 84 10.84 -1.01 -13.82
CA GLU A 84 10.73 0.05 -12.82
C GLU A 84 9.34 0.07 -12.17
N ASP A 85 8.26 -0.14 -12.95
CA ASP A 85 6.92 -0.26 -12.40
C ASP A 85 6.78 -1.49 -11.50
N ILE A 86 7.34 -2.63 -11.91
CA ILE A 86 7.30 -3.88 -11.13
C ILE A 86 8.02 -3.70 -9.79
N GLU A 87 9.21 -3.10 -9.81
CA GLU A 87 9.95 -2.80 -8.59
C GLU A 87 9.17 -1.84 -7.68
N ALA A 88 8.62 -0.76 -8.22
CA ALA A 88 7.86 0.22 -7.44
C ALA A 88 6.57 -0.39 -6.85
N LEU A 89 5.88 -1.26 -7.58
CA LEU A 89 4.72 -2.01 -7.09
C LEU A 89 5.12 -3.02 -6.01
N ALA A 90 6.25 -3.71 -6.19
CA ALA A 90 6.76 -4.65 -5.21
C ALA A 90 7.11 -3.95 -3.88
N ASP A 91 7.77 -2.80 -3.94
CA ASP A 91 8.05 -1.95 -2.78
C ASP A 91 6.75 -1.51 -2.08
N TYR A 92 5.76 -1.06 -2.86
CA TYR A 92 4.46 -0.62 -2.35
C TYR A 92 3.70 -1.72 -1.58
N PHE A 93 3.61 -2.92 -2.18
CA PHE A 93 2.87 -4.03 -1.58
C PHE A 93 3.62 -4.68 -0.43
N ALA A 94 4.95 -4.76 -0.49
CA ALA A 94 5.77 -5.23 0.63
C ALA A 94 5.62 -4.34 1.87
N ALA A 95 5.42 -3.02 1.69
CA ALA A 95 5.13 -2.10 2.78
C ALA A 95 3.70 -2.20 3.35
N GLY A 96 2.88 -3.13 2.84
CA GLY A 96 1.49 -3.31 3.28
C GLY A 96 0.47 -2.51 2.45
N GLY A 97 0.83 -2.07 1.24
CA GLY A 97 -0.09 -1.37 0.35
C GLY A 97 -0.32 0.09 0.76
N GLN A 98 0.71 0.74 1.31
CA GLN A 98 0.66 2.10 1.82
C GLN A 98 1.85 2.91 1.30
N CYS A 99 1.55 4.16 0.93
CA CYS A 99 2.56 5.09 0.45
C CYS A 99 3.41 5.52 1.64
N GLN A 100 4.69 5.13 1.65
CA GLN A 100 5.63 5.58 2.67
C GLN A 100 6.06 7.03 2.44
#